data_AF-A0A965RBE2-F1
#
_entry.id   AF-A0A965RBE2-F1
#
_cell.length_a   1.000
_cell.length_b   1.000
_cell.length_c   1.000
_cell.angle_alpha   90.00
_cell.angle_beta   90.00
_cell.angle_gamma   90.00
#
_symmetry.space_group_name_H-M   'P 1'
#
loop_
_entity.id
_entity.type
_entity.pdbx_description
1 polymer ?
#
loop_
_entity_poly.entity_id
_entity_poly.type
_entity_poly.pdbx_seq_one_letter_code
_entity_poly.pdbx_strand_id
1 'polypeptide(L)'
;MSALAFEDRGSSRHALRGALTFATAYVAYSDGLRRLMALERGARCEFDCSGISDADSAGLSVLIEWKGEAARRGLTLVYLGLPAAVERLARISEVDTLLKAA
;
A
#
# COMPACT_ATOMS: atom_id res chain seq x y z
N MET A 1 -7.45 17.58 -0.01
CA MET A 1 -7.09 16.14 -0.06
C MET A 1 -7.61 15.47 1.21
N SER A 2 -8.32 14.35 1.12
CA SER A 2 -8.73 13.55 2.28
C SER A 2 -7.65 12.54 2.64
N ALA A 3 -7.56 12.16 3.91
CA ALA A 3 -6.69 11.06 4.35
C ALA A 3 -7.03 9.76 3.61
N LEU A 4 -6.03 8.88 3.46
CA LEU A 4 -6.26 7.57 2.87
C LEU A 4 -7.20 6.73 3.75
N ALA A 5 -8.29 6.27 3.17
CA ALA A 5 -9.24 5.36 3.78
C ALA A 5 -9.14 3.96 3.15
N PHE A 6 -9.38 2.94 3.96
CA PHE A 6 -9.46 1.55 3.52
C PHE A 6 -10.90 1.07 3.57
N GLU A 7 -11.46 0.71 2.42
CA GLU A 7 -12.78 0.09 2.29
C GLU A 7 -12.64 -1.41 2.17
N ASP A 8 -13.28 -2.17 3.06
CA ASP A 8 -13.25 -3.63 3.01
C ASP A 8 -14.07 -4.14 1.81
N ARG A 9 -13.45 -5.00 1.00
CA ARG A 9 -14.07 -5.65 -0.17
C ARG A 9 -14.11 -7.17 -0.04
N GLY A 10 -13.71 -7.69 1.12
CA GLY A 10 -13.59 -9.10 1.46
C GLY A 10 -12.68 -9.28 2.66
N SER A 11 -12.44 -10.53 3.06
CA SER A 11 -11.62 -10.86 4.24
C SER A 11 -10.14 -10.47 4.12
N SER A 12 -9.60 -10.36 2.90
CA SER A 12 -8.21 -9.95 2.65
C SER A 12 -8.04 -8.96 1.49
N ARG A 13 -9.12 -8.31 1.06
CA ARG A 13 -9.10 -7.33 -0.03
C ARG A 13 -9.63 -5.97 0.45
N HIS A 14 -8.86 -4.92 0.21
CA HIS A 14 -9.19 -3.56 0.60
C HIS A 14 -9.05 -2.60 -0.58
N ALA A 15 -10.03 -1.72 -0.78
CA ALA A 15 -9.90 -0.60 -1.71
C ALA A 15 -9.38 0.63 -0.97
N LEU A 16 -8.34 1.25 -1.51
CA LEU A 16 -7.66 2.40 -0.93
C LEU A 16 -8.16 3.66 -1.63
N ARG A 17 -8.67 4.63 -0.85
CA ARG A 17 -9.23 5.88 -1.39
C ARG A 17 -8.69 7.11 -0.68
N GLY A 18 -8.31 8.13 -1.43
CA GLY A 18 -7.81 9.40 -0.89
C GLY A 18 -6.32 9.62 -1.16
N ALA A 19 -5.70 10.55 -0.44
CA ALA A 19 -4.32 10.93 -0.68
C ALA A 19 -3.35 10.12 0.17
N LEU A 20 -2.24 9.72 -0.44
CA LEU A 20 -1.10 9.07 0.21
C LEU A 20 0.14 9.96 0.03
N THR A 21 0.18 11.05 0.78
CA THR A 21 1.23 12.08 0.74
C THR A 21 1.92 12.18 2.09
N PHE A 22 2.95 13.01 2.23
CA PHE A 22 3.64 13.24 3.50
C PHE A 22 2.66 13.54 4.66
N ALA A 23 1.63 14.35 4.41
CA ALA A 23 0.64 14.72 5.43
C ALA A 23 -0.25 13.55 5.91
N THR A 24 -0.42 12.51 5.09
CA THR A 24 -1.31 11.37 5.39
C THR A 24 -0.56 10.06 5.60
N ALA A 25 0.73 10.01 5.28
CA ALA A 25 1.57 8.81 5.25
C ALA A 25 1.61 8.06 6.58
N TYR A 26 1.75 8.77 7.71
CA TYR A 26 1.83 8.12 9.03
C TYR A 26 0.54 7.39 9.42
N VAL A 27 -0.61 8.06 9.22
CA VAL A 27 -1.92 7.48 9.52
C VAL A 27 -2.19 6.32 8.58
N ALA A 28 -1.97 6.51 7.27
CA ALA A 28 -2.10 5.46 6.29
C ALA A 28 -1.26 4.25 6.70
N TYR A 29 0.05 4.43 6.91
CA TYR A 29 0.99 3.36 7.28
C TYR A 29 0.47 2.55 8.46
N SER A 30 0.07 3.23 9.54
CA SER A 30 -0.44 2.61 10.75
C SER A 30 -1.71 1.80 10.50
N ASP A 31 -2.62 2.30 9.66
CA ASP A 31 -3.87 1.64 9.31
C ASP A 31 -3.64 0.38 8.47
N GLY A 32 -2.79 0.49 7.43
CA GLY A 32 -2.40 -0.65 6.60
C GLY A 32 -1.67 -1.73 7.41
N LEU A 33 -0.81 -1.31 8.35
CA LEU A 33 -0.11 -2.21 9.25
C LEU A 33 -1.08 -3.02 10.11
N ARG A 34 -2.09 -2.37 10.72
CA ARG A 34 -3.11 -3.08 11.52
C ARG A 34 -3.84 -4.14 10.70
N ARG A 35 -4.12 -3.88 9.43
CA ARG A 35 -4.79 -4.82 8.52
C ARG A 35 -3.91 -6.01 8.18
N LEU A 36 -2.65 -5.77 7.82
CA LEU A 36 -1.67 -6.84 7.64
C LEU A 36 -1.49 -7.64 8.93
N MET A 37 -1.58 -6.99 10.09
CA MET A 37 -1.43 -7.63 11.39
C MET A 37 -2.53 -8.64 11.73
N ALA A 38 -3.74 -8.39 11.25
CA ALA A 38 -4.91 -9.24 11.48
C ALA A 38 -4.93 -10.51 10.62
N LEU A 39 -4.04 -10.63 9.63
CA LEU A 39 -3.98 -11.79 8.74
C LEU A 39 -3.11 -12.91 9.29
N GLU A 40 -3.51 -14.14 9.00
CA GLU A 40 -2.73 -15.35 9.31
C GLU A 40 -1.53 -15.50 8.37
N ARG A 41 -0.46 -16.12 8.85
CA ARG A 41 0.73 -16.40 8.05
C ARG A 41 0.37 -17.22 6.81
N GLY A 42 0.95 -16.89 5.66
CA GLY A 42 0.65 -17.50 4.37
C GLY A 42 -0.57 -16.91 3.66
N ALA A 43 -1.31 -16.00 4.31
CA ALA A 43 -2.43 -15.32 3.67
C ALA A 43 -1.96 -14.40 2.54
N ARG A 44 -2.80 -14.31 1.51
CA ARG A 44 -2.68 -13.33 0.43
C ARG A 44 -3.61 -12.15 0.71
N CYS A 45 -3.07 -10.94 0.64
CA CYS A 45 -3.79 -9.69 0.80
C CYS A 45 -3.71 -8.84 -0.46
N GLU A 46 -4.81 -8.19 -0.83
CA GLU A 46 -4.89 -7.34 -2.02
C GLU A 46 -5.32 -5.93 -1.63
N PHE A 47 -4.46 -4.96 -1.93
CA PHE A 47 -4.76 -3.54 -1.79
C PHE A 47 -5.01 -2.95 -3.19
N ASP A 48 -6.25 -2.56 -3.45
CA ASP A 48 -6.65 -1.88 -4.67
C ASP A 48 -6.38 -0.38 -4.55
N CYS A 49 -5.32 0.06 -5.20
CA CYS A 49 -4.79 1.42 -5.16
C CYS A 49 -5.45 2.36 -6.18
N SER A 50 -6.43 1.90 -6.97
CA SER A 50 -7.01 2.70 -8.05
C SER A 50 -7.76 3.95 -7.56
N GLY A 51 -8.11 4.00 -6.27
CA GLY A 51 -8.76 5.14 -5.62
C GLY A 51 -7.81 6.14 -4.96
N ILE A 52 -6.49 5.92 -5.04
CA ILE A 52 -5.50 6.86 -4.51
C ILE A 52 -5.49 8.10 -5.41
N SER A 53 -5.87 9.25 -4.87
CA SER A 53 -6.04 10.49 -5.63
C SER A 53 -4.71 11.23 -5.85
N ASP A 54 -3.79 11.14 -4.89
CA ASP A 54 -2.48 11.79 -4.91
C ASP A 54 -1.44 10.93 -4.18
N ALA A 55 -0.22 10.94 -4.69
CA ALA A 55 0.92 10.29 -4.05
C ALA A 55 2.22 11.07 -4.28
N ASP A 56 3.06 11.12 -3.25
CA ASP A 56 4.42 11.65 -3.30
C ASP A 56 5.44 10.60 -2.83
N SER A 57 6.70 11.00 -2.62
CA SER A 57 7.75 10.09 -2.16
C SER A 57 7.47 9.46 -0.81
N ALA A 58 6.79 10.16 0.12
CA ALA A 58 6.43 9.58 1.41
C ALA A 58 5.36 8.50 1.22
N GLY A 59 4.43 8.72 0.31
CA GLY A 59 3.45 7.70 -0.06
C GLY A 59 4.05 6.46 -0.71
N LEU A 60 5.02 6.65 -1.61
CA LEU A 60 5.79 5.55 -2.17
C LEU A 60 6.48 4.73 -1.06
N SER A 61 7.13 5.38 -0.10
CA SER A 61 7.76 4.71 1.03
C SER A 61 6.76 3.87 1.83
N VAL A 62 5.55 4.39 2.10
CA VAL A 62 4.51 3.61 2.80
C VAL A 62 4.17 2.31 2.07
N LEU A 63 4.03 2.34 0.74
CA LEU A 63 3.77 1.14 -0.06
C LEU A 63 4.93 0.13 0.00
N ILE A 64 6.17 0.61 0.02
CA ILE A 64 7.36 -0.26 0.15
C ILE A 64 7.43 -0.87 1.55
N GLU A 65 7.19 -0.08 2.60
CA GLU A 65 7.21 -0.56 3.98
C GLU A 65 6.12 -1.61 4.24
N TRP A 66 4.92 -1.44 3.70
CA TRP A 66 3.89 -2.49 3.79
C TRP A 66 4.28 -3.78 3.08
N LYS A 67 4.99 -3.70 1.94
CA LYS A 67 5.56 -4.89 1.27
C LYS A 67 6.59 -5.59 2.14
N GLY A 68 7.53 -4.82 2.69
CA GLY A 68 8.55 -5.33 3.60
C GLY A 68 7.94 -6.01 4.82
N GLU A 69 6.94 -5.39 5.44
CA GLU A 69 6.26 -5.94 6.59
C GLU A 69 5.43 -7.19 6.26
N ALA A 70 4.71 -7.19 5.13
CA ALA A 70 3.99 -8.37 4.66
C ALA A 70 4.95 -9.55 4.48
N ALA A 71 6.07 -9.34 3.79
CA ALA A 71 7.10 -10.36 3.59
C ALA A 71 7.68 -10.86 4.92
N ARG A 72 8.02 -9.95 5.85
CA ARG A 72 8.54 -10.30 7.20
C ARG A 72 7.56 -11.16 8.00
N ARG A 73 6.26 -10.98 7.77
CA ARG A 73 5.18 -11.77 8.40
C ARG A 73 4.84 -13.05 7.62
N GLY A 74 5.46 -13.29 6.47
CA GLY A 74 5.15 -14.41 5.59
C GLY A 74 3.77 -14.29 4.94
N LEU A 75 3.34 -13.05 4.65
CA LEU A 75 2.14 -12.73 3.91
C LEU A 75 2.53 -12.36 2.47
N THR A 76 1.62 -12.61 1.52
CA THR A 76 1.76 -12.08 0.16
C THR A 76 0.86 -10.87 0.00
N LEU A 77 1.44 -9.66 -0.03
CA LEU A 77 0.69 -8.43 -0.32
C LEU A 77 0.76 -8.10 -1.81
N VAL A 78 -0.37 -7.84 -2.44
CA VAL A 78 -0.45 -7.47 -3.85
C VAL A 78 -1.13 -6.12 -4.01
N TYR A 79 -0.49 -5.23 -4.77
CA TYR A 79 -1.09 -3.97 -5.18
C TYR A 79 -1.79 -4.14 -6.52
N LEU A 80 -3.05 -3.68 -6.59
CA LEU A 80 -3.83 -3.60 -7.82
C LEU A 80 -3.99 -2.12 -8.20
N GLY A 81 -3.97 -1.80 -9.49
CA GLY A 81 -4.31 -0.44 -9.96
C GLY A 81 -3.43 0.67 -9.39
N LEU A 82 -2.10 0.46 -9.29
CA LEU A 82 -1.18 1.50 -8.83
C LEU A 82 -1.31 2.77 -9.69
N PRO A 83 -1.47 3.96 -9.09
CA PRO A 83 -1.53 5.20 -9.86
C PRO A 83 -0.24 5.44 -10.64
N ALA A 84 -0.34 5.99 -11.85
CA ALA A 84 0.82 6.31 -12.69
C ALA A 84 1.84 7.24 -11.99
N ALA A 85 1.39 8.06 -11.03
CA ALA A 85 2.27 8.88 -10.19
C ALA A 85 3.18 8.04 -9.31
N VAL A 86 2.63 7.01 -8.64
CA VAL A 86 3.41 6.07 -7.82
C VAL A 86 4.39 5.31 -8.68
N GLU A 87 3.94 4.78 -9.83
CA GLU A 87 4.83 4.03 -10.73
C GLU A 87 5.99 4.90 -11.25
N ARG A 88 5.72 6.17 -11.56
CA ARG A 88 6.75 7.12 -12.00
C ARG A 88 7.75 7.41 -10.88
N LEU A 89 7.27 7.68 -9.67
CA LEU A 89 8.15 7.89 -8.51
C LEU A 89 9.01 6.66 -8.26
N ALA A 90 8.43 5.46 -8.30
CA ALA A 90 9.14 4.21 -8.09
C ALA A 90 10.24 3.97 -9.13
N ARG A 91 9.98 4.28 -10.41
CA ARG A 91 10.98 4.18 -11.48
C ARG A 91 12.13 5.18 -11.32
N ILE A 92 11.82 6.45 -11.01
CA ILE A 92 12.84 7.48 -10.80
C ILE A 92 13.70 7.17 -9.57
N SER A 93 13.10 6.56 -8.56
CA SER A 93 13.79 6.10 -7.36
C SER A 93 14.41 4.71 -7.49
N GLU A 94 14.30 4.04 -8.65
CA GLU A 94 14.84 2.69 -8.91
C GLU A 94 14.35 1.59 -7.95
N VAL A 95 13.12 1.73 -7.43
CA VAL A 95 12.49 0.83 -6.44
C VAL A 95 11.22 0.16 -6.96
N ASP A 96 10.93 0.24 -8.26
CA ASP A 96 9.69 -0.32 -8.84
C ASP A 96 9.57 -1.84 -8.66
N THR A 97 10.70 -2.54 -8.56
CA THR A 97 10.74 -3.98 -8.27
C THR A 97 10.24 -4.31 -6.86
N LEU A 98 10.45 -3.42 -5.88
CA LEU A 98 9.99 -3.60 -4.50
C LEU A 98 8.46 -3.59 -4.40
N LEU A 99 7.78 -2.84 -5.27
CA LEU A 99 6.31 -2.83 -5.33
C LEU A 99 5.72 -4.11 -5.94
N LYS A 100 6.52 -4.87 -6.70
CA LYS A 100 6.10 -6.10 -7.38
C LYS A 100 6.53 -7.38 -6.66
N ALA A 101 7.48 -7.28 -5.72
CA ALA A 101 7.94 -8.40 -4.90
C ALA A 101 6.77 -9.09 -4.18
N ALA A 102 6.80 -10.42 -4.12
CA ALA A 102 5.74 -11.24 -3.53
C ALA A 102 5.75 -11.19 -2.00
#